data_AF-K5VT60-F1
#
_entry.id   AF-K5VT60-F1
#
_cell.length_a   1.000
_cell.length_b   1.000
_cell.length_c   1.000
_cell.angle_alpha   90.00
_cell.angle_beta   90.00
_cell.angle_gamma   90.00
#
_symmetry.space_group_name_H-M   'P 1'
#
loop_
_entity.id
_entity.type
_entity.pdbx_description
1 polymer ?
#
loop_
_entity_poly.entity_id
_entity_poly.type
_entity_poly.pdbx_seq_one_letter_code
_entity_poly.pdbx_strand_id
1 'polypeptide(L)'
;MWTELSFGPEGNGVCPLDACFLEADVADVKARVAGMSVEARSSYLAEQMTFLRRWRKHVFLFQGWYEARKETRGEELSSLRDSRYNSIVGKLEEMGWSEEFSGMSYSDNRQFARLSAVRQSRTLTERAWRNAAPSIMAFMEKVKAERLHRERIDKIEKRLRVFDRTLPKIYNYRPGEPAELDIALGIPALREVIDGPAGEQVDENSFDFLIEQKTLEAFTRRWKKERDIYLAGLIAKKIPDLNPDVDPLSLAVASSFSCNRCRVKACCPQVHYCKYSLPHKPEVEEGDAYGEAAIKVLSKQYWEPSAFVPNVDVLSSVIVRCGLDPERASAANLNNSRVRFACRTCNHNGVAVTVMTWYAACFHRGTGGSCKVTDLYVVDDEITKAVSEAEQSYIGRARGSSSEDVQMCSHCSQLTSWRETKEKTIEHVQLVHQIEQPLEGRDFWPINEIARIPEHHSAVIDLLPEELKGSLTYRESNALQKGNTVFFKFESSADRALPYGLLRDW
;
A
#
# COMPACT_ATOMS: atom_id res chain seq x y z
N MET A 1 16.74 -43.70 -36.65
CA MET A 1 16.61 -44.53 -35.43
C MET A 1 17.98 -45.17 -35.23
N TRP A 2 18.41 -45.37 -33.98
CA TRP A 2 19.73 -45.92 -33.66
C TRP A 2 19.53 -47.32 -33.08
N THR A 3 20.22 -48.32 -33.61
CA THR A 3 20.15 -49.71 -33.11
C THR A 3 21.48 -50.12 -32.48
N GLU A 4 21.44 -50.57 -31.22
CA GLU A 4 22.57 -51.25 -30.59
C GLU A 4 22.81 -52.61 -31.27
N LEU A 5 24.06 -52.85 -31.66
CA LEU A 5 24.51 -54.12 -32.23
C LEU A 5 25.00 -55.03 -31.10
N SER A 6 24.18 -55.99 -30.68
CA SER A 6 24.59 -57.12 -29.83
C SER A 6 24.82 -58.36 -30.70
N PHE A 7 26.03 -58.91 -30.65
CA PHE A 7 26.38 -60.18 -31.31
C PHE A 7 26.88 -61.18 -30.28
N GLY A 8 26.04 -62.16 -29.96
CA GLY A 8 26.39 -63.35 -29.18
C GLY A 8 25.19 -63.96 -28.46
N PRO A 9 24.92 -65.27 -28.58
CA PRO A 9 24.05 -65.96 -27.64
C PRO A 9 24.84 -66.20 -26.35
N GLU A 10 24.27 -65.81 -25.22
CA GLU A 10 24.83 -65.88 -23.86
C GLU A 10 25.69 -64.67 -23.40
N GLY A 11 25.09 -63.86 -22.51
CA GLY A 11 25.78 -63.19 -21.41
C GLY A 11 26.53 -61.87 -21.70
N ASN A 12 25.89 -60.75 -21.32
CA ASN A 12 26.53 -59.47 -20.94
C ASN A 12 27.62 -58.90 -21.88
N GLY A 13 27.26 -58.59 -23.12
CA GLY A 13 28.08 -57.77 -24.00
C GLY A 13 27.63 -56.31 -24.03
N VAL A 14 28.00 -55.49 -23.04
CA VAL A 14 28.03 -54.03 -23.27
C VAL A 14 29.10 -53.79 -24.32
N CYS A 15 28.71 -53.26 -25.48
CA CYS A 15 29.69 -52.84 -26.49
C CYS A 15 30.65 -51.83 -25.83
N PRO A 16 31.98 -52.08 -25.74
CA PRO A 16 32.89 -51.22 -24.96
C PRO A 16 33.09 -49.80 -25.54
N LEU A 17 32.31 -49.42 -26.54
CA LEU A 17 32.59 -48.30 -27.42
C LEU A 17 31.51 -47.23 -27.46
N ASP A 18 30.33 -47.41 -26.81
CA ASP A 18 29.21 -46.43 -26.81
C ASP A 18 29.03 -45.75 -28.17
N ALA A 19 29.03 -46.58 -29.23
CA ALA A 19 29.09 -46.12 -30.60
C ALA A 19 27.71 -46.26 -31.25
N CYS A 20 27.16 -45.13 -31.66
CA CYS A 20 25.94 -45.05 -32.44
C CYS A 20 26.30 -45.24 -33.93
N PHE A 21 25.78 -46.29 -34.57
CA PHE A 21 26.01 -46.59 -35.99
C PHE A 21 24.77 -46.27 -36.83
N LEU A 22 24.95 -45.82 -38.07
CA LEU A 22 23.82 -45.63 -38.98
C LEU A 22 23.20 -47.00 -39.29
N GLU A 23 21.87 -47.07 -39.34
CA GLU A 23 21.15 -48.32 -39.65
C GLU A 23 21.61 -48.97 -40.97
N ALA A 24 21.97 -48.15 -41.96
CA ALA A 24 22.52 -48.61 -43.22
C ALA A 24 23.87 -49.32 -43.06
N ASP A 25 24.76 -48.78 -42.22
CA ASP A 25 26.07 -49.38 -41.94
C ASP A 25 25.92 -50.70 -41.17
N VAL A 26 24.99 -50.73 -40.21
CA VAL A 26 24.64 -51.94 -39.45
C VAL A 26 24.09 -53.03 -40.38
N ALA A 27 23.21 -52.67 -41.31
CA ALA A 27 22.64 -53.58 -42.29
C ALA A 27 23.71 -54.12 -43.25
N ASP A 28 24.62 -53.27 -43.74
CA ASP A 28 25.73 -53.68 -44.62
C ASP A 28 26.67 -54.67 -43.90
N VAL A 29 27.03 -54.37 -42.64
CA VAL A 29 27.85 -55.28 -41.83
C VAL A 29 27.15 -56.62 -41.59
N LYS A 30 25.85 -56.62 -41.27
CA LYS A 30 25.06 -57.85 -41.10
C LYS A 30 25.01 -58.69 -42.38
N ALA A 31 24.78 -58.04 -43.53
CA ALA A 31 24.73 -58.70 -44.83
C ALA A 31 26.08 -59.34 -45.19
N ARG A 32 27.19 -58.63 -44.96
CA ARG A 32 28.54 -59.14 -45.25
C ARG A 32 28.91 -60.35 -44.39
N VAL A 33 28.46 -60.39 -43.15
CA VAL A 33 28.82 -61.45 -42.19
C VAL A 33 27.94 -62.71 -42.32
N ALA A 34 26.74 -62.60 -42.89
CA ALA A 34 25.74 -63.68 -42.93
C ALA A 34 26.19 -64.97 -43.66
N GLY A 35 27.19 -64.90 -44.54
CA GLY A 35 27.73 -66.04 -45.29
C GLY A 35 29.18 -66.43 -44.94
N MET A 36 29.79 -65.82 -43.93
CA MET A 36 31.20 -66.07 -43.57
C MET A 36 31.34 -67.28 -42.64
N SER A 37 32.44 -68.03 -42.77
CA SER A 37 32.84 -69.03 -41.76
C SER A 37 33.13 -68.36 -40.41
N VAL A 38 33.19 -69.15 -39.34
CA VAL A 38 33.46 -68.64 -37.98
C VAL A 38 34.81 -67.92 -37.91
N GLU A 39 35.82 -68.47 -38.58
CA GLU A 39 37.18 -67.92 -38.66
C GLU A 39 37.20 -66.64 -39.49
N ALA A 40 36.54 -66.63 -40.66
CA ALA A 40 36.45 -65.46 -41.52
C ALA A 40 35.70 -64.29 -40.85
N ARG A 41 34.62 -64.60 -40.12
CA ARG A 41 33.87 -63.62 -39.32
C ARG A 41 34.71 -63.04 -38.19
N SER A 42 35.50 -63.89 -37.51
CA SER A 42 36.39 -63.45 -36.43
C SER A 42 37.49 -62.52 -36.95
N SER A 43 38.09 -62.85 -38.09
CA SER A 43 39.08 -61.99 -38.76
C SER A 43 38.47 -60.64 -39.17
N TYR A 44 37.29 -60.66 -39.81
CA TYR A 44 36.59 -59.44 -40.22
C TYR A 44 36.25 -58.53 -39.03
N LEU A 45 35.73 -59.10 -37.93
CA LEU A 45 35.43 -58.33 -36.72
C LEU A 45 36.70 -57.72 -36.10
N ALA A 46 37.83 -58.44 -36.11
CA ALA A 46 39.11 -57.91 -35.64
C ALA A 46 39.60 -56.73 -36.49
N GLU A 47 39.46 -56.81 -37.81
CA GLU A 47 39.77 -55.71 -38.73
C GLU A 47 38.85 -54.50 -38.51
N GLN A 48 37.54 -54.72 -38.38
CA GLN A 48 36.57 -53.66 -38.11
C GLN A 48 36.81 -53.01 -36.74
N MET A 49 37.13 -53.78 -35.70
CA MET A 49 37.50 -53.22 -34.41
C MET A 49 38.76 -52.35 -34.51
N THR A 50 39.74 -52.76 -35.31
CA THR A 50 40.97 -51.98 -35.54
C THR A 50 40.66 -50.70 -36.30
N PHE A 51 39.81 -50.77 -37.33
CA PHE A 51 39.31 -49.62 -38.08
C PHE A 51 38.57 -48.64 -37.17
N LEU A 52 37.60 -49.11 -36.36
CA LEU A 52 36.84 -48.29 -35.44
C LEU A 52 37.70 -47.65 -34.36
N ARG A 53 38.71 -48.35 -33.83
CA ARG A 53 39.68 -47.77 -32.89
C ARG A 53 40.48 -46.63 -33.54
N ARG A 54 40.89 -46.79 -34.80
CA ARG A 54 41.56 -45.72 -35.56
C ARG A 54 40.61 -44.56 -35.86
N TRP A 55 39.39 -44.86 -36.28
CA TRP A 55 38.36 -43.87 -36.58
C TRP A 55 37.97 -43.06 -35.35
N ARG A 56 37.82 -43.68 -34.18
CA ARG A 56 37.51 -43.00 -32.91
C ARG A 56 38.55 -41.94 -32.56
N LYS A 57 39.83 -42.19 -32.83
CA LYS A 57 40.88 -41.17 -32.66
C LYS A 57 40.64 -39.97 -33.57
N HIS A 58 40.20 -40.18 -34.81
CA HIS A 58 39.83 -39.10 -35.72
C HIS A 58 38.54 -38.38 -35.29
N VAL A 59 37.55 -39.09 -34.74
CA VAL A 59 36.31 -38.48 -34.22
C VAL A 59 36.62 -37.47 -33.12
N PHE A 60 37.46 -37.84 -32.14
CA PHE A 60 37.88 -36.89 -31.10
C PHE A 60 38.63 -35.68 -31.67
N LEU A 61 39.50 -35.88 -32.65
CA LEU A 61 40.20 -34.77 -33.31
C LEU A 61 39.25 -33.86 -34.09
N PHE A 62 38.26 -34.42 -34.79
CA PHE A 62 37.26 -33.64 -35.53
C PHE A 62 36.29 -32.90 -34.61
N GLN A 63 35.90 -33.52 -33.50
CA GLN A 63 35.08 -32.85 -32.48
C GLN A 63 35.85 -31.67 -31.87
N GLY A 64 37.11 -31.88 -31.45
CA GLY A 64 37.95 -30.81 -30.93
C GLY A 64 38.17 -29.69 -31.95
N TRP A 65 38.42 -30.02 -33.22
CA TRP A 65 38.51 -29.04 -34.30
C TRP A 65 37.20 -28.27 -34.51
N TYR A 66 36.05 -28.94 -34.47
CA TYR A 66 34.75 -28.31 -34.64
C TYR A 66 34.41 -27.36 -33.48
N GLU A 67 34.66 -27.78 -32.24
CA GLU A 67 34.49 -26.95 -31.04
C GLU A 67 35.40 -25.72 -31.09
N ALA A 68 36.69 -25.89 -31.39
CA ALA A 68 37.62 -24.78 -31.56
C ALA A 68 37.18 -23.84 -32.70
N ARG A 69 36.74 -24.37 -33.84
CA ARG A 69 36.26 -23.55 -34.96
C ARG A 69 35.00 -22.77 -34.60
N LYS A 70 34.09 -23.37 -33.82
CA LYS A 70 32.88 -22.73 -33.31
C LYS A 70 33.21 -21.60 -32.34
N GLU A 71 34.18 -21.82 -31.46
CA GLU A 71 34.69 -20.80 -30.52
C GLU A 71 35.33 -19.63 -31.26
N THR A 72 36.30 -19.88 -32.16
CA THR A 72 36.93 -18.83 -32.99
C THR A 72 35.88 -18.05 -33.78
N ARG A 73 34.90 -18.74 -34.36
CA ARG A 73 33.81 -18.06 -35.07
C ARG A 73 32.96 -17.21 -34.14
N GLY A 74 32.74 -17.65 -32.90
CA GLY A 74 32.06 -16.88 -31.87
C GLY A 74 32.81 -15.59 -31.52
N GLU A 75 34.13 -15.68 -31.32
CA GLU A 75 35.01 -14.54 -31.04
C GLU A 75 35.05 -13.54 -32.21
N GLU A 76 35.22 -14.02 -33.45
CA GLU A 76 35.16 -13.20 -34.67
C GLU A 76 33.85 -12.40 -34.73
N LEU A 77 32.71 -13.07 -34.48
CA LEU A 77 31.40 -12.43 -34.51
C LEU A 77 31.23 -11.43 -33.35
N SER A 78 31.81 -11.70 -32.17
CA SER A 78 31.81 -10.76 -31.04
C SER A 78 32.62 -9.52 -31.36
N SER A 79 33.86 -9.69 -31.82
CA SER A 79 34.74 -8.59 -32.20
C SER A 79 34.11 -7.68 -33.27
N LEU A 80 33.43 -8.27 -34.26
CA LEU A 80 32.68 -7.49 -35.27
C LEU A 80 31.51 -6.69 -34.67
N ARG A 81 30.82 -7.23 -33.66
CA ARG A 81 29.74 -6.50 -32.95
C ARG A 81 30.31 -5.38 -32.10
N ASP A 82 31.40 -5.62 -31.39
CA ASP A 82 32.04 -4.62 -30.54
C ASP A 82 32.61 -3.47 -31.38
N SER A 83 33.28 -3.79 -32.49
CA SER A 83 33.75 -2.80 -33.46
C SER A 83 32.60 -1.98 -34.05
N ARG A 84 31.49 -2.63 -34.41
CA ARG A 84 30.29 -1.94 -34.90
C ARG A 84 29.68 -1.04 -33.82
N TYR A 85 29.55 -1.54 -32.60
CA TYR A 85 29.05 -0.78 -31.46
C TYR A 85 29.86 0.50 -31.27
N ASN A 86 31.19 0.39 -31.17
CA ASN A 86 32.08 1.54 -30.99
C ASN A 86 32.00 2.52 -32.16
N SER A 87 31.85 2.03 -33.39
CA SER A 87 31.66 2.90 -34.57
C SER A 87 30.34 3.68 -34.52
N ILE A 88 29.27 3.04 -34.02
CA ILE A 88 27.97 3.69 -33.81
C ILE A 88 28.08 4.75 -32.72
N VAL A 89 28.75 4.44 -31.60
CA VAL A 89 28.98 5.40 -30.52
C VAL A 89 29.74 6.61 -31.02
N GLY A 90 30.83 6.42 -31.77
CA GLY A 90 31.59 7.53 -32.36
C GLY A 90 30.72 8.41 -33.28
N LYS A 91 29.87 7.81 -34.12
CA LYS A 91 28.91 8.58 -34.94
C LYS A 91 27.90 9.37 -34.12
N LEU A 92 27.43 8.82 -33.00
CA LEU A 92 26.52 9.52 -32.09
C LEU A 92 27.21 10.70 -31.39
N GLU A 93 28.46 10.53 -30.97
CA GLU A 93 29.27 11.60 -30.39
C GLU A 93 29.51 12.74 -31.40
N GLU A 94 29.85 12.42 -32.65
CA GLU A 94 29.97 13.40 -33.75
C GLU A 94 28.67 14.18 -33.99
N MET A 95 27.52 13.55 -33.73
CA MET A 95 26.19 14.15 -33.86
C MET A 95 25.73 14.89 -32.59
N GLY A 96 26.57 14.99 -31.56
CA GLY A 96 26.29 15.74 -30.33
C GLY A 96 25.53 14.97 -29.25
N TRP A 97 25.44 13.64 -29.34
CA TRP A 97 24.71 12.80 -28.36
C TRP A 97 25.57 12.34 -27.18
N SER A 98 26.78 12.87 -27.02
CA SER A 98 27.72 12.44 -25.98
C SER A 98 27.15 12.58 -24.56
N GLU A 99 26.38 13.64 -24.30
CA GLU A 99 25.76 13.89 -23.00
C GLU A 99 24.68 12.85 -22.68
N GLU A 100 23.75 12.63 -23.60
CA GLU A 100 22.68 11.62 -23.44
C GLU A 100 23.24 10.22 -23.32
N PHE A 101 24.29 9.91 -24.10
CA PHE A 101 24.92 8.60 -24.07
C PHE A 101 25.62 8.33 -22.74
N SER A 102 26.32 9.33 -22.20
CA SER A 102 26.96 9.26 -20.88
C SER A 102 25.95 9.18 -19.74
N GLY A 103 24.79 9.82 -19.90
CA GLY A 103 23.69 9.81 -18.92
C GLY A 103 22.77 8.59 -18.97
N MET A 104 23.03 7.62 -19.86
CA MET A 104 22.23 6.39 -19.96
C MET A 104 22.34 5.54 -18.71
N SER A 105 21.21 5.02 -18.24
CA SER A 105 21.22 4.02 -17.17
C SER A 105 21.80 2.68 -17.64
N TYR A 106 22.07 1.75 -16.71
CA TYR A 106 22.48 0.39 -17.06
C TYR A 106 21.45 -0.31 -17.96
N SER A 107 20.15 -0.10 -17.72
CA SER A 107 19.09 -0.65 -18.55
C SER A 107 19.06 -0.06 -19.95
N ASP A 108 19.32 1.23 -20.10
CA ASP A 108 19.31 1.91 -21.40
C ASP A 108 20.49 1.42 -22.24
N ASN A 109 21.68 1.36 -21.65
CA ASN A 109 22.87 0.78 -22.29
C ASN A 109 22.62 -0.66 -22.76
N ARG A 110 21.95 -1.48 -21.94
CA ARG A 110 21.60 -2.86 -22.30
C ARG A 110 20.57 -2.92 -23.44
N GLN A 111 19.59 -2.01 -23.47
CA GLN A 111 18.61 -1.93 -24.56
C GLN A 111 19.26 -1.46 -25.86
N PHE A 112 20.10 -0.43 -25.77
CA PHE A 112 20.88 0.10 -26.89
C PHE A 112 21.73 -0.99 -27.56
N ALA A 113 22.52 -1.73 -26.77
CA ALA A 113 23.35 -2.84 -27.27
C ALA A 113 22.54 -3.99 -27.91
N ARG A 114 21.24 -4.10 -27.56
CA ARG A 114 20.33 -5.13 -28.09
C ARG A 114 19.57 -4.68 -29.34
N LEU A 115 19.60 -3.40 -29.69
CA LEU A 115 19.00 -2.91 -30.93
C LEU A 115 19.53 -3.72 -32.12
N SER A 116 18.62 -4.20 -32.97
CA SER A 116 18.98 -5.01 -34.13
C SER A 116 19.95 -4.29 -35.07
N ALA A 117 19.87 -2.96 -35.13
CA ALA A 117 20.76 -2.08 -35.88
C ALA A 117 22.21 -2.05 -35.31
N VAL A 118 22.35 -2.27 -34.00
CA VAL A 118 23.62 -2.24 -33.25
C VAL A 118 24.24 -3.63 -33.17
N ARG A 119 23.44 -4.67 -32.89
CA ARG A 119 23.90 -6.06 -32.64
C ARG A 119 24.40 -6.83 -33.90
N GLN A 120 24.48 -6.19 -35.05
CA GLN A 120 24.88 -6.86 -36.29
C GLN A 120 26.37 -7.18 -36.29
N SER A 121 26.73 -8.43 -36.64
CA SER A 121 28.13 -8.84 -36.82
C SER A 121 28.64 -8.46 -38.22
N ARG A 122 28.55 -7.17 -38.56
CA ARG A 122 28.98 -6.59 -39.84
C ARG A 122 29.49 -5.18 -39.62
N THR A 123 30.56 -4.81 -40.32
CA THR A 123 31.16 -3.47 -40.28
C THR A 123 30.12 -2.38 -40.60
N LEU A 124 30.19 -1.26 -39.88
CA LEU A 124 29.33 -0.11 -40.12
C LEU A 124 29.84 0.67 -41.33
N THR A 125 29.21 0.48 -42.49
CA THR A 125 29.44 1.32 -43.68
C THR A 125 28.50 2.51 -43.69
N GLU A 126 28.79 3.56 -44.48
CA GLU A 126 27.89 4.73 -44.61
C GLU A 126 26.48 4.36 -45.09
N ARG A 127 26.35 3.35 -45.96
CA ARG A 127 25.04 2.81 -46.35
C ARG A 127 24.34 2.09 -45.18
N ALA A 128 25.08 1.30 -44.41
CA ALA A 128 24.54 0.62 -43.25
C ALA A 128 24.15 1.59 -42.14
N TRP A 129 24.92 2.67 -41.95
CA TRP A 129 24.60 3.76 -41.03
C TRP A 129 23.30 4.46 -41.45
N ARG A 130 23.16 4.90 -42.71
CA ARG A 130 21.91 5.53 -43.20
C ARG A 130 20.65 4.70 -42.93
N ASN A 131 20.75 3.37 -43.02
CA ASN A 131 19.64 2.47 -42.73
C ASN A 131 19.41 2.26 -41.21
N ALA A 132 20.48 2.26 -40.42
CA ALA A 132 20.43 2.05 -38.98
C ALA A 132 20.04 3.32 -38.21
N ALA A 133 20.44 4.48 -38.72
CA ALA A 133 20.34 5.77 -38.05
C ALA A 133 18.92 6.10 -37.59
N PRO A 134 17.83 5.94 -38.39
CA PRO A 134 16.48 6.26 -37.90
C PRO A 134 16.09 5.50 -36.63
N SER A 135 16.41 4.20 -36.55
CA SER A 135 16.12 3.39 -35.36
C SER A 135 16.98 3.77 -34.16
N ILE A 136 18.25 4.13 -34.40
CA ILE A 136 19.18 4.56 -33.35
C ILE A 136 18.77 5.93 -32.81
N MET A 137 18.46 6.87 -33.71
CA MET A 137 18.03 8.23 -33.36
C MET A 137 16.71 8.21 -32.59
N ALA A 138 15.74 7.39 -33.01
CA ALA A 138 14.50 7.23 -32.24
C ALA A 138 14.73 6.73 -30.81
N PHE A 139 15.72 5.85 -30.61
CA PHE A 139 16.12 5.41 -29.28
C PHE A 139 16.80 6.53 -28.50
N MET A 140 17.71 7.28 -29.12
CA MET A 140 18.40 8.39 -28.46
C MET A 140 17.46 9.53 -28.07
N GLU A 141 16.45 9.84 -28.89
CA GLU A 141 15.40 10.81 -28.54
C GLU A 141 14.58 10.34 -27.33
N LYS A 142 14.28 9.04 -27.22
CA LYS A 142 13.65 8.48 -26.02
C LYS A 142 14.53 8.66 -24.79
N VAL A 143 15.81 8.32 -24.88
CA VAL A 143 16.78 8.49 -23.77
C VAL A 143 16.86 9.96 -23.34
N LYS A 144 16.87 10.89 -24.30
CA LYS A 144 16.85 12.33 -24.03
C LYS A 144 15.58 12.77 -23.33
N ALA A 145 14.42 12.33 -23.79
CA ALA A 145 13.14 12.64 -23.15
C ALA A 145 13.10 12.14 -21.70
N GLU A 146 13.56 10.90 -21.44
CA GLU A 146 13.65 10.34 -20.09
C GLU A 146 14.64 11.11 -19.20
N ARG A 147 15.80 11.52 -19.75
CA ARG A 147 16.76 12.37 -19.04
C ARG A 147 16.14 13.71 -18.64
N LEU A 148 15.56 14.43 -19.59
CA LEU A 148 14.93 15.74 -19.35
C LEU A 148 13.77 15.63 -18.36
N HIS A 149 13.00 14.53 -18.40
CA HIS A 149 11.95 14.25 -17.41
C HIS A 149 12.53 14.08 -16.00
N ARG A 150 13.60 13.28 -15.86
CA ARG A 150 14.29 13.10 -14.57
C ARG A 150 14.88 14.40 -14.03
N GLU A 151 15.52 15.21 -14.87
CA GLU A 151 16.07 16.51 -14.49
C GLU A 151 14.96 17.48 -14.04
N ARG A 152 13.83 17.49 -14.77
CA ARG A 152 12.66 18.29 -14.38
C ARG A 152 12.09 17.84 -13.04
N ILE A 153 11.94 16.53 -12.81
CA ILE A 153 11.49 15.97 -11.53
C ILE A 153 12.46 16.36 -10.41
N ASP A 154 13.77 16.17 -10.57
CA ASP A 154 14.76 16.50 -9.53
C ASP A 154 14.73 18.00 -9.16
N LYS A 155 14.58 18.88 -10.15
CA LYS A 155 14.37 20.33 -9.93
C LYS A 155 13.12 20.58 -9.09
N ILE A 156 11.99 20.01 -9.50
CA ILE A 156 10.70 20.19 -8.80
C ILE A 156 10.78 19.64 -7.38
N GLU A 157 11.39 18.47 -7.17
CA GLU A 157 11.57 17.88 -5.85
C GLU A 157 12.36 18.81 -4.90
N LYS A 158 13.46 19.40 -5.38
CA LYS A 158 14.25 20.36 -4.59
C LYS A 158 13.43 21.57 -4.17
N ARG A 159 12.61 22.12 -5.07
CA ARG A 159 11.74 23.27 -4.81
C ARG A 159 10.56 22.93 -3.89
N LEU A 160 9.96 21.74 -4.04
CA LEU A 160 8.93 21.23 -3.12
C LEU A 160 9.47 21.04 -1.70
N ARG A 161 10.74 20.69 -1.52
CA ARG A 161 11.37 20.65 -0.18
C ARG A 161 11.58 22.03 0.44
N VAL A 162 11.65 23.08 -0.37
CA VAL A 162 11.61 24.46 0.16
C VAL A 162 10.19 24.75 0.63
N PHE A 163 9.19 24.51 -0.24
CA PHE A 163 7.77 24.66 0.11
C PHE A 163 7.39 23.91 1.41
N ASP A 164 7.75 22.64 1.54
CA ASP A 164 7.48 21.80 2.72
C ASP A 164 8.04 22.40 4.02
N ARG A 165 9.19 23.06 3.95
CA ARG A 165 9.81 23.74 5.11
C ARG A 165 9.23 25.12 5.39
N THR A 166 8.71 25.80 4.36
CA THR A 166 8.15 27.14 4.47
C THR A 166 6.69 27.11 4.93
N LEU A 167 5.88 26.19 4.41
CA LEU A 167 4.43 26.16 4.67
C LEU A 167 4.06 26.17 6.16
N PRO A 168 4.70 25.39 7.06
CA PRO A 168 4.35 25.40 8.48
C PRO A 168 4.60 26.75 9.19
N LYS A 169 5.44 27.63 8.63
CA LYS A 169 5.69 28.98 9.17
C LYS A 169 4.53 29.94 8.90
N ILE A 170 3.73 29.64 7.87
CA ILE A 170 2.66 30.50 7.36
C ILE A 170 1.28 29.85 7.48
N TYR A 171 1.24 28.57 7.84
CA TYR A 171 0.04 27.76 7.91
C TYR A 171 0.02 26.91 9.18
N ASN A 172 -0.96 27.21 10.04
CA ASN A 172 -1.17 26.46 11.27
C ASN A 172 -2.08 25.27 10.99
N TYR A 173 -1.52 24.07 11.04
CA TYR A 173 -2.28 22.84 10.82
C TYR A 173 -3.25 22.58 11.97
N ARG A 174 -4.51 22.35 11.61
CA ARG A 174 -5.55 21.89 12.55
C ARG A 174 -6.08 20.54 12.06
N PRO A 175 -6.64 19.70 12.95
CA PRO A 175 -7.27 18.47 12.51
C PRO A 175 -8.40 18.79 11.51
N GLY A 176 -8.24 18.23 10.31
CA GLY A 176 -9.15 18.38 9.18
C GLY A 176 -8.95 19.59 8.29
N GLU A 177 -7.77 20.17 8.36
CA GLU A 177 -7.21 21.04 7.33
C GLU A 177 -6.55 20.22 6.20
N PRO A 178 -6.46 20.77 4.97
CA PRO A 178 -5.72 20.14 3.88
C PRO A 178 -4.24 19.94 4.24
N ALA A 179 -3.67 18.83 3.77
CA ALA A 179 -2.25 18.51 3.89
C ALA A 179 -1.40 19.27 2.87
N GLU A 180 -0.08 19.17 2.99
CA GLU A 180 0.88 19.78 2.05
C GLU A 180 0.61 19.35 0.59
N LEU A 181 0.34 18.05 0.38
CA LEU A 181 0.08 17.54 -0.96
C LEU A 181 -1.27 18.05 -1.52
N ASP A 182 -2.30 18.17 -0.69
CA ASP A 182 -3.59 18.75 -1.09
C ASP A 182 -3.40 20.20 -1.55
N ILE A 183 -2.60 20.98 -0.81
CA ILE A 183 -2.26 22.38 -1.13
C ILE A 183 -1.44 22.46 -2.41
N ALA A 184 -0.40 21.64 -2.54
CA ALA A 184 0.50 21.64 -3.70
C ALA A 184 -0.20 21.28 -5.01
N LEU A 185 -1.14 20.33 -4.97
CA LEU A 185 -1.92 19.94 -6.15
C LEU A 185 -3.12 20.86 -6.40
N GLY A 186 -3.68 21.45 -5.35
CA GLY A 186 -4.93 22.22 -5.42
C GLY A 186 -4.79 23.71 -5.71
N ILE A 187 -3.57 24.27 -5.63
CA ILE A 187 -3.27 25.68 -5.92
C ILE A 187 -2.43 25.79 -7.21
N PRO A 188 -3.03 26.24 -8.34
CA PRO A 188 -2.32 26.36 -9.62
C PRO A 188 -1.11 27.28 -9.60
N ALA A 189 -1.20 28.44 -8.93
CA ALA A 189 -0.08 29.39 -8.81
C ALA A 189 1.17 28.76 -8.13
N LEU A 190 0.97 27.76 -7.27
CA LEU A 190 2.05 27.04 -6.60
C LEU A 190 2.81 26.15 -7.59
N ARG A 191 2.09 25.51 -8.52
CA ARG A 191 2.67 24.78 -9.64
C ARG A 191 3.47 25.70 -10.56
N GLU A 192 2.98 26.90 -10.85
CA GLU A 192 3.68 27.88 -11.68
C GLU A 192 5.03 28.29 -11.06
N VAL A 193 5.06 28.59 -9.76
CA VAL A 193 6.29 28.94 -9.03
C VAL A 193 7.27 27.76 -8.98
N ILE A 194 6.78 26.57 -8.64
CA ILE A 194 7.65 25.40 -8.44
C ILE A 194 8.16 24.82 -9.76
N ASP A 195 7.32 24.71 -10.78
CA ASP A 195 7.68 24.15 -12.09
C ASP A 195 8.27 25.19 -13.05
N GLY A 196 8.41 26.45 -12.60
CA GLY A 196 8.98 27.56 -13.36
C GLY A 196 10.41 27.30 -13.93
N PRO A 197 10.94 28.20 -14.76
CA PRO A 197 12.23 28.05 -15.44
C PRO A 197 13.41 27.70 -14.51
N ALA A 198 14.39 26.93 -15.00
CA ALA A 198 15.51 26.43 -14.17
C ALA A 198 16.43 27.53 -13.59
N GLY A 199 16.48 28.71 -14.22
CA GLY A 199 17.28 29.85 -13.75
C GLY A 199 16.69 30.60 -12.55
N GLU A 200 15.42 30.38 -12.24
CA GLU A 200 14.76 31.03 -11.10
C GLU A 200 15.06 30.29 -9.80
N GLN A 201 15.59 31.01 -8.83
CA GLN A 201 15.75 30.50 -7.47
C GLN A 201 14.39 30.52 -6.78
N VAL A 202 14.02 29.40 -6.16
CA VAL A 202 12.83 29.31 -5.31
C VAL A 202 13.29 29.18 -3.88
N ASP A 203 12.95 30.19 -3.09
CA ASP A 203 13.29 30.34 -1.68
C ASP A 203 12.00 30.47 -0.84
N GLU A 204 12.12 30.87 0.43
CA GLU A 204 10.96 30.97 1.31
C GLU A 204 10.00 32.10 0.90
N ASN A 205 10.54 33.24 0.45
CA ASN A 205 9.77 34.42 0.05
C ASN A 205 8.98 34.19 -1.25
N SER A 206 9.42 33.21 -2.05
CA SER A 206 8.71 32.76 -3.26
C SER A 206 7.26 32.29 -2.98
N PHE A 207 6.90 32.05 -1.71
CA PHE A 207 5.57 31.61 -1.28
C PHE A 207 4.75 32.70 -0.56
N ASP A 208 5.24 33.94 -0.45
CA ASP A 208 4.54 35.04 0.27
C ASP A 208 3.15 35.32 -0.29
N PHE A 209 2.96 35.11 -1.59
CA PHE A 209 1.66 35.23 -2.27
C PHE A 209 0.55 34.36 -1.64
N LEU A 210 0.92 33.26 -0.96
CA LEU A 210 -0.05 32.40 -0.26
C LEU A 210 -0.78 33.14 0.86
N ILE A 211 -0.08 34.06 1.54
CA ILE A 211 -0.64 34.92 2.58
C ILE A 211 -1.16 36.22 1.99
N GLU A 212 -0.33 36.95 1.24
CA GLU A 212 -0.61 38.33 0.82
C GLU A 212 -1.88 38.42 -0.04
N GLN A 213 -2.07 37.43 -0.91
CA GLN A 213 -3.24 37.34 -1.79
C GLN A 213 -4.38 36.50 -1.18
N LYS A 214 -4.23 36.04 0.07
CA LYS A 214 -5.15 35.12 0.76
C LYS A 214 -5.45 33.83 0.00
N THR A 215 -4.54 33.41 -0.89
CA THR A 215 -4.69 32.23 -1.73
C THR A 215 -4.88 30.97 -0.89
N LEU A 216 -4.12 30.84 0.21
CA LEU A 216 -4.21 29.69 1.09
C LEU A 216 -5.54 29.64 1.86
N GLU A 217 -6.01 30.78 2.37
CA GLU A 217 -7.30 30.87 3.07
C GLU A 217 -8.47 30.51 2.12
N ALA A 218 -8.46 31.06 0.91
CA ALA A 218 -9.46 30.80 -0.11
C ALA A 218 -9.46 29.32 -0.53
N PHE A 219 -8.27 28.75 -0.74
CA PHE A 219 -8.09 27.33 -1.05
C PHE A 219 -8.66 26.44 0.07
N THR A 220 -8.21 26.63 1.31
CA THR A 220 -8.66 25.83 2.46
C THR A 220 -10.17 25.87 2.63
N ARG A 221 -10.79 27.04 2.46
CA ARG A 221 -12.25 27.20 2.55
C ARG A 221 -12.97 26.42 1.44
N ARG A 222 -12.49 26.52 0.20
CA ARG A 222 -13.04 25.80 -0.95
C ARG A 222 -12.88 24.28 -0.77
N TRP A 223 -11.68 23.84 -0.43
CA TRP A 223 -11.37 22.43 -0.22
C TRP A 223 -12.27 21.79 0.85
N LYS A 224 -12.47 22.47 2.00
CA LYS A 224 -13.38 21.99 3.05
C LYS A 224 -14.82 21.88 2.54
N LYS A 225 -15.29 22.91 1.82
CA LYS A 225 -16.63 22.93 1.26
C LYS A 225 -16.85 21.78 0.27
N GLU A 226 -15.91 21.56 -0.64
CA GLU A 226 -15.95 20.48 -1.63
C GLU A 226 -15.94 19.10 -0.96
N ARG A 227 -15.08 18.92 0.06
CA ARG A 227 -15.07 17.72 0.90
C ARG A 227 -16.42 17.48 1.57
N ASP A 228 -16.96 18.50 2.23
CA ASP A 228 -18.19 18.38 3.00
C ASP A 228 -19.39 18.11 2.07
N ILE A 229 -19.46 18.75 0.90
CA ILE A 229 -20.44 18.44 -0.16
C ILE A 229 -20.34 16.97 -0.58
N TYR A 230 -19.13 16.47 -0.80
CA TYR A 230 -18.93 15.07 -1.21
C TYR A 230 -19.40 14.10 -0.12
N LEU A 231 -19.00 14.31 1.14
CA LEU A 231 -19.41 13.47 2.26
C LEU A 231 -20.93 13.52 2.48
N ALA A 232 -21.54 14.71 2.38
CA ALA A 232 -22.98 14.88 2.43
C ALA A 232 -23.68 14.10 1.31
N GLY A 233 -23.13 14.12 0.10
CA GLY A 233 -23.62 13.35 -1.03
C GLY A 233 -23.57 11.84 -0.82
N LEU A 234 -22.59 11.32 -0.07
CA LEU A 234 -22.55 9.90 0.31
C LEU A 234 -23.69 9.54 1.28
N ILE A 235 -24.01 10.42 2.22
CA ILE A 235 -25.12 10.23 3.17
C ILE A 235 -26.47 10.33 2.45
N ALA A 236 -26.68 11.36 1.64
CA ALA A 236 -27.92 11.57 0.89
C ALA A 236 -28.23 10.40 -0.05
N LYS A 237 -27.21 9.78 -0.68
CA LYS A 237 -27.39 8.56 -1.49
C LYS A 237 -27.94 7.36 -0.70
N LYS A 238 -27.71 7.32 0.62
CA LYS A 238 -28.19 6.26 1.50
C LYS A 238 -29.53 6.57 2.14
N ILE A 239 -29.95 7.84 2.14
CA ILE A 239 -31.22 8.33 2.67
C ILE A 239 -31.89 9.18 1.58
N PRO A 240 -32.51 8.54 0.57
CA PRO A 240 -33.01 9.24 -0.61
C PRO A 240 -34.17 10.20 -0.30
N ASP A 241 -34.93 9.94 0.76
CA ASP A 241 -36.09 10.74 1.17
C ASP A 241 -35.73 11.87 2.15
N LEU A 242 -34.42 12.15 2.31
CA LEU A 242 -33.96 13.20 3.21
C LEU A 242 -34.48 14.57 2.75
N ASN A 243 -35.03 15.34 3.70
CA ASN A 243 -35.50 16.69 3.45
C ASN A 243 -34.35 17.57 2.88
N PRO A 244 -34.53 18.24 1.72
CA PRO A 244 -33.53 19.11 1.11
C PRO A 244 -32.97 20.22 2.01
N ASP A 245 -33.74 20.68 3.01
CA ASP A 245 -33.34 21.74 3.94
C ASP A 245 -32.44 21.23 5.08
N VAL A 246 -32.28 19.91 5.22
CA VAL A 246 -31.46 19.29 6.26
C VAL A 246 -30.05 19.06 5.72
N ASP A 247 -29.04 19.61 6.39
CA ASP A 247 -27.64 19.28 6.12
C ASP A 247 -27.38 17.80 6.49
N PRO A 248 -27.07 16.92 5.51
CA PRO A 248 -26.84 15.50 5.79
C PRO A 248 -25.71 15.26 6.79
N LEU A 249 -24.71 16.14 6.86
CA LEU A 249 -23.60 16.02 7.81
C LEU A 249 -23.96 16.41 9.24
N SER A 250 -25.07 17.12 9.44
CA SER A 250 -25.59 17.44 10.78
C SER A 250 -26.27 16.25 11.47
N LEU A 251 -26.60 15.21 10.69
CA LEU A 251 -27.29 14.02 11.17
C LEU A 251 -26.38 13.09 11.95
N ALA A 252 -26.96 12.41 12.92
CA ALA A 252 -26.35 11.33 13.69
C ALA A 252 -25.78 10.23 12.78
N VAL A 253 -26.45 9.89 11.68
CA VAL A 253 -25.97 8.89 10.71
C VAL A 253 -24.66 9.28 10.02
N ALA A 254 -24.31 10.56 10.00
CA ALA A 254 -23.04 11.06 9.46
C ALA A 254 -21.91 11.09 10.50
N SER A 255 -22.16 10.61 11.73
CA SER A 255 -21.15 10.59 12.80
C SER A 255 -20.09 9.49 12.61
N SER A 256 -20.23 8.62 11.61
CA SER A 256 -19.27 7.54 11.38
C SER A 256 -19.14 7.15 9.93
N PHE A 257 -17.89 7.04 9.51
CA PHE A 257 -17.51 6.47 8.24
C PHE A 257 -16.53 5.32 8.44
N SER A 258 -16.43 4.48 7.43
CA SER A 258 -15.40 3.47 7.30
C SER A 258 -14.44 3.90 6.20
N CYS A 259 -13.14 3.87 6.49
CA CYS A 259 -12.12 3.98 5.47
C CYS A 259 -11.86 2.58 4.89
N ASN A 260 -12.19 2.38 3.61
CA ASN A 260 -12.03 1.08 2.95
C ASN A 260 -10.55 0.70 2.73
N ARG A 261 -9.62 1.63 2.95
CA ARG A 261 -8.17 1.44 2.76
C ARG A 261 -7.49 0.90 4.01
N CYS A 262 -7.49 1.68 5.11
CA CYS A 262 -6.93 1.22 6.39
C CYS A 262 -7.87 0.30 7.18
N ARG A 263 -9.11 0.11 6.70
CA ARG A 263 -10.15 -0.71 7.34
C ARG A 263 -10.54 -0.23 8.74
N VAL A 264 -10.21 1.02 9.09
CA VAL A 264 -10.71 1.67 10.31
C VAL A 264 -12.21 1.86 10.14
N LYS A 265 -12.98 1.22 11.02
CA LYS A 265 -14.45 1.13 10.95
C LYS A 265 -15.13 2.15 11.84
N ALA A 266 -14.62 3.39 11.95
CA ALA A 266 -15.16 4.39 12.87
C ALA A 266 -14.48 5.76 12.72
N CYS A 267 -14.15 6.18 11.50
CA CYS A 267 -13.43 7.43 11.32
C CYS A 267 -14.37 8.61 11.16
N CYS A 268 -13.86 9.78 11.53
CA CYS A 268 -14.43 11.07 11.17
C CYS A 268 -13.65 11.51 9.94
N PRO A 269 -14.20 11.36 8.71
CA PRO A 269 -13.45 11.57 7.49
C PRO A 269 -12.70 12.89 7.53
N GLN A 270 -13.34 13.95 8.02
CA GLN A 270 -12.77 15.28 8.16
C GLN A 270 -11.41 15.28 8.88
N VAL A 271 -11.14 14.40 9.83
CA VAL A 271 -9.88 14.32 10.61
C VAL A 271 -9.14 12.99 10.43
N HIS A 272 -9.60 12.14 9.51
CA HIS A 272 -9.11 10.78 9.40
C HIS A 272 -7.70 10.70 8.82
N TYR A 273 -6.80 10.09 9.59
CA TYR A 273 -5.44 9.77 9.16
C TYR A 273 -5.32 8.28 8.84
N CYS A 274 -5.08 7.95 7.56
CA CYS A 274 -4.89 6.57 7.12
C CYS A 274 -3.51 6.04 7.56
N LYS A 275 -3.44 5.47 8.78
CA LYS A 275 -2.18 5.01 9.43
C LYS A 275 -1.55 3.78 8.77
N TYR A 276 -2.34 2.95 8.09
CA TYR A 276 -1.88 1.72 7.45
C TYR A 276 -1.79 1.92 5.95
N SER A 277 -0.66 1.48 5.42
CA SER A 277 -0.33 1.29 3.99
C SER A 277 0.01 2.56 3.24
N LEU A 278 1.19 2.50 2.60
CA LEU A 278 1.71 3.29 1.48
C LEU A 278 0.90 4.55 1.14
N PRO A 279 1.51 5.74 1.21
CA PRO A 279 0.82 6.99 0.90
C PRO A 279 0.02 6.87 -0.40
N HIS A 280 -1.29 7.11 -0.31
CA HIS A 280 -2.15 7.14 -1.49
C HIS A 280 -1.56 8.17 -2.46
N LYS A 281 -1.18 7.69 -3.63
CA LYS A 281 -0.71 8.53 -4.71
C LYS A 281 -1.96 8.97 -5.47
N PRO A 282 -2.33 10.26 -5.48
CA PRO A 282 -3.34 10.74 -6.40
C PRO A 282 -3.01 10.28 -7.82
N GLU A 283 -4.04 9.99 -8.61
CA GLU A 283 -3.84 9.70 -10.03
C GLU A 283 -3.29 10.98 -10.68
N VAL A 284 -2.08 10.87 -11.19
CA VAL A 284 -1.42 11.92 -11.97
C VAL A 284 -1.31 11.43 -13.40
N GLU A 285 -1.55 12.33 -14.35
CA GLU A 285 -1.43 12.01 -15.77
C GLU A 285 -0.02 11.53 -16.09
N GLU A 286 0.09 10.56 -16.99
CA GLU A 286 1.39 10.04 -17.43
C GLU A 286 2.24 11.18 -18.02
N GLY A 287 3.42 11.40 -17.46
CA GLY A 287 4.31 12.49 -17.86
C GLY A 287 4.10 13.81 -17.09
N ASP A 288 3.19 13.87 -16.11
CA ASP A 288 3.10 15.02 -15.20
C ASP A 288 4.24 15.01 -14.18
N ALA A 289 5.40 15.54 -14.58
CA ALA A 289 6.58 15.67 -13.73
C ALA A 289 6.31 16.41 -12.40
N TYR A 290 5.37 17.36 -12.38
CA TYR A 290 5.02 18.08 -11.17
C TYR A 290 4.24 17.18 -10.21
N GLY A 291 3.20 16.51 -10.70
CA GLY A 291 2.42 15.57 -9.92
C GLY A 291 3.29 14.43 -9.37
N GLU A 292 4.14 13.83 -10.20
CA GLU A 292 5.07 12.77 -9.80
C GLU A 292 6.01 13.21 -8.65
N ALA A 293 6.61 14.41 -8.78
CA ALA A 293 7.49 14.96 -7.77
C ALA A 293 6.75 15.37 -6.48
N ALA A 294 5.58 16.00 -6.61
CA ALA A 294 4.73 16.39 -5.48
C ALA A 294 4.36 15.18 -4.63
N ILE A 295 3.90 14.11 -5.27
CA ILE A 295 3.61 12.84 -4.61
C ILE A 295 4.88 12.29 -3.94
N LYS A 296 6.01 12.24 -4.64
CA LYS A 296 7.23 11.66 -4.05
C LYS A 296 7.71 12.42 -2.80
N VAL A 297 7.59 13.74 -2.77
CA VAL A 297 8.07 14.58 -1.67
C VAL A 297 7.04 14.71 -0.54
N LEU A 298 5.76 14.88 -0.88
CA LEU A 298 4.71 15.32 0.07
C LEU A 298 3.66 14.25 0.41
N SER A 299 3.67 13.06 -0.21
CA SER A 299 2.52 12.13 -0.17
C SER A 299 2.13 11.51 1.17
N LYS A 300 2.72 11.87 2.31
CA LYS A 300 2.38 11.21 3.59
C LYS A 300 0.91 11.37 3.98
N GLN A 301 0.26 12.45 3.55
CA GLN A 301 -1.18 12.68 3.70
C GLN A 301 -1.77 13.22 2.39
N TYR A 302 -2.93 12.67 2.02
CA TYR A 302 -3.73 13.15 0.90
C TYR A 302 -5.20 12.81 1.17
N TRP A 303 -6.08 13.77 0.92
CA TRP A 303 -7.50 13.53 1.02
C TRP A 303 -8.05 12.84 -0.23
N GLU A 304 -8.40 11.57 -0.10
CA GLU A 304 -9.00 10.78 -1.16
C GLU A 304 -10.50 10.57 -0.89
N PRO A 305 -11.40 11.28 -1.60
CA PRO A 305 -12.84 11.18 -1.38
C PRO A 305 -13.37 9.75 -1.54
N SER A 306 -12.83 8.98 -2.48
CA SER A 306 -13.29 7.61 -2.77
C SER A 306 -12.98 6.58 -1.67
N ALA A 307 -12.14 6.94 -0.69
CA ALA A 307 -11.74 6.02 0.38
C ALA A 307 -12.83 5.80 1.45
N PHE A 308 -13.81 6.69 1.53
CA PHE A 308 -14.78 6.71 2.63
C PHE A 308 -16.14 6.15 2.22
N VAL A 309 -16.70 5.33 3.12
CA VAL A 309 -18.06 4.79 3.00
C VAL A 309 -18.80 5.12 4.29
N PRO A 310 -19.99 5.76 4.23
CA PRO A 310 -20.73 6.08 5.44
C PRO A 310 -21.34 4.83 6.06
N ASN A 311 -21.35 4.75 7.39
CA ASN A 311 -21.89 3.61 8.14
C ASN A 311 -23.41 3.77 8.43
N VAL A 312 -24.18 4.30 7.47
CA VAL A 312 -25.58 4.70 7.65
C VAL A 312 -26.45 3.54 8.16
N ASP A 313 -26.32 2.35 7.61
CA ASP A 313 -27.17 1.20 7.98
C ASP A 313 -26.99 0.80 9.45
N VAL A 314 -25.73 0.82 9.92
CA VAL A 314 -25.38 0.49 11.31
C VAL A 314 -25.94 1.56 12.25
N LEU A 315 -25.67 2.82 11.94
CA LEU A 315 -26.09 3.95 12.77
C LEU A 315 -27.61 4.10 12.81
N SER A 316 -28.29 3.95 11.68
CA SER A 316 -29.76 4.02 11.61
C SER A 316 -30.40 2.98 12.52
N SER A 317 -29.87 1.76 12.55
CA SER A 317 -30.36 0.69 13.44
C SER A 317 -30.19 1.03 14.92
N VAL A 318 -29.10 1.70 15.29
CA VAL A 318 -28.83 2.17 16.66
C VAL A 318 -29.72 3.36 17.02
N ILE A 319 -29.88 4.32 16.10
CA ILE A 319 -30.72 5.51 16.28
C ILE A 319 -32.19 5.11 16.52
N VAL A 320 -32.73 4.19 15.72
CA VAL A 320 -34.11 3.68 15.90
C VAL A 320 -34.28 3.03 17.27
N ARG A 321 -33.29 2.24 17.73
CA ARG A 321 -33.31 1.63 19.08
C ARG A 321 -33.20 2.64 20.20
N CYS A 322 -32.61 3.81 19.95
CA CYS A 322 -32.66 4.95 20.87
C CYS A 322 -34.03 5.65 20.89
N GLY A 323 -35.01 5.20 20.10
CA GLY A 323 -36.31 5.87 19.96
C GLY A 323 -36.23 7.17 19.16
N LEU A 324 -35.17 7.32 18.34
CA LEU A 324 -34.91 8.51 17.54
C LEU A 324 -35.12 8.21 16.05
N ASP A 325 -35.32 9.25 15.26
CA ASP A 325 -35.49 9.17 13.81
C ASP A 325 -34.13 9.36 13.10
N PRO A 326 -33.62 8.37 12.33
CA PRO A 326 -32.35 8.48 11.59
C PRO A 326 -32.26 9.67 10.63
N GLU A 327 -33.38 10.16 10.12
CA GLU A 327 -33.43 11.24 9.13
C GLU A 327 -33.44 12.62 9.78
N ARG A 328 -33.55 12.69 11.12
CA ARG A 328 -33.70 13.94 11.87
C ARG A 328 -32.81 14.04 13.09
N ALA A 329 -32.40 12.91 13.65
CA ALA A 329 -31.57 12.87 14.85
C ALA A 329 -30.21 13.48 14.55
N SER A 330 -29.81 14.43 15.38
CA SER A 330 -28.44 14.97 15.40
C SER A 330 -27.51 14.08 16.23
N ALA A 331 -26.19 14.23 16.03
CA ALA A 331 -25.20 13.60 16.90
C ALA A 331 -25.43 13.94 18.39
N ALA A 332 -25.86 15.17 18.68
CA ALA A 332 -26.20 15.60 20.05
C ALA A 332 -27.39 14.82 20.63
N ASN A 333 -28.39 14.43 19.82
CA ASN A 333 -29.49 13.61 20.32
C ASN A 333 -29.01 12.22 20.74
N LEU A 334 -28.12 11.59 19.97
CA LEU A 334 -27.53 10.30 20.35
C LEU A 334 -26.62 10.43 21.58
N ASN A 335 -25.80 11.47 21.64
CA ASN A 335 -24.91 11.72 22.76
C ASN A 335 -25.67 11.89 24.08
N ASN A 336 -26.85 12.50 24.04
CA ASN A 336 -27.71 12.66 25.20
C ASN A 336 -28.62 11.44 25.48
N SER A 337 -28.56 10.39 24.66
CA SER A 337 -29.36 9.19 24.85
C SER A 337 -28.90 8.41 26.09
N ARG A 338 -29.86 8.07 26.95
CA ARG A 338 -29.64 7.19 28.10
C ARG A 338 -29.72 5.71 27.73
N VAL A 339 -30.11 5.39 26.50
CA VAL A 339 -30.23 4.01 26.03
C VAL A 339 -28.87 3.33 26.07
N ARG A 340 -28.84 2.09 26.57
CA ARG A 340 -27.67 1.23 26.60
C ARG A 340 -27.92 -0.05 25.84
N PHE A 341 -26.86 -0.56 25.25
CA PHE A 341 -26.89 -1.68 24.33
C PHE A 341 -26.10 -2.84 24.89
N ALA A 342 -26.57 -4.05 24.62
CA ALA A 342 -25.78 -5.25 24.78
C ALA A 342 -25.81 -6.05 23.46
N CYS A 343 -24.82 -6.93 23.28
CA CYS A 343 -24.71 -7.75 22.07
C CYS A 343 -24.85 -9.22 22.42
N ARG A 344 -25.85 -9.88 21.80
CA ARG A 344 -26.13 -11.32 22.04
C ARG A 344 -24.92 -12.20 21.71
N THR A 345 -24.17 -11.84 20.68
CA THR A 345 -23.04 -12.63 20.17
C THR A 345 -21.75 -12.38 20.96
N CYS A 346 -21.58 -11.17 21.53
CA CYS A 346 -20.36 -10.79 22.25
C CYS A 346 -20.44 -10.98 23.76
N ASN A 347 -21.65 -11.12 24.33
CA ASN A 347 -21.80 -11.47 25.75
C ASN A 347 -21.06 -12.80 26.03
N HIS A 348 -20.02 -12.73 26.86
CA HIS A 348 -19.06 -13.80 27.07
C HIS A 348 -19.69 -15.05 27.72
N ASN A 349 -20.16 -15.99 26.89
CA ASN A 349 -20.58 -17.34 27.30
C ASN A 349 -21.57 -17.40 28.49
N GLY A 350 -22.38 -16.34 28.69
CA GLY A 350 -23.34 -16.24 29.80
C GLY A 350 -22.75 -15.90 31.17
N VAL A 351 -21.46 -15.55 31.25
CA VAL A 351 -20.77 -15.20 32.51
C VAL A 351 -20.91 -13.71 32.82
N ALA A 352 -20.87 -12.85 31.81
CA ALA A 352 -21.02 -11.41 31.95
C ALA A 352 -21.86 -10.84 30.82
N VAL A 353 -22.62 -9.78 31.12
CA VAL A 353 -23.32 -8.98 30.11
C VAL A 353 -22.49 -7.74 29.83
N THR A 354 -21.98 -7.60 28.61
CA THR A 354 -21.22 -6.42 28.20
C THR A 354 -22.18 -5.34 27.74
N VAL A 355 -22.33 -4.30 28.56
CA VAL A 355 -23.21 -3.16 28.31
C VAL A 355 -22.39 -2.02 27.72
N MET A 356 -22.96 -1.38 26.70
CA MET A 356 -22.28 -0.44 25.83
C MET A 356 -23.15 0.78 25.61
N THR A 357 -22.50 1.91 25.47
CA THR A 357 -23.06 3.15 24.92
C THR A 357 -23.34 3.01 23.42
N TRP A 358 -24.09 3.95 22.82
CA TRP A 358 -24.44 3.87 21.38
C TRP A 358 -23.21 3.82 20.48
N TYR A 359 -22.17 4.59 20.80
CA TYR A 359 -20.96 4.70 19.99
C TYR A 359 -20.11 3.44 20.19
N ALA A 360 -19.90 2.99 21.43
CA ALA A 360 -19.32 1.66 21.68
C ALA A 360 -20.08 0.56 20.92
N ALA A 361 -21.41 0.55 20.94
CA ALA A 361 -22.23 -0.43 20.22
C ALA A 361 -22.08 -0.37 18.69
N CYS A 362 -21.82 0.78 18.10
CA CYS A 362 -21.51 0.87 16.66
C CYS A 362 -20.17 0.21 16.31
N PHE A 363 -19.22 0.20 17.26
CA PHE A 363 -17.82 -0.17 17.01
C PHE A 363 -17.33 -1.40 17.78
N HIS A 364 -18.19 -2.02 18.60
CA HIS A 364 -17.88 -3.18 19.44
C HIS A 364 -17.59 -4.47 18.66
N ARG A 365 -17.36 -4.41 17.34
CA ARG A 365 -16.92 -5.56 16.53
C ARG A 365 -15.53 -6.01 16.98
N GLY A 366 -15.47 -6.63 18.15
CA GLY A 366 -14.29 -7.14 18.81
C GLY A 366 -13.89 -8.48 18.20
N THR A 367 -12.63 -8.52 17.78
CA THR A 367 -11.69 -9.67 17.88
C THR A 367 -12.07 -11.05 17.30
N GLY A 368 -13.22 -11.23 16.65
CA GLY A 368 -13.65 -12.54 16.09
C GLY A 368 -14.63 -12.51 14.90
N GLY A 369 -15.15 -11.35 14.50
CA GLY A 369 -15.71 -11.14 13.16
C GLY A 369 -17.16 -11.56 12.85
N SER A 370 -17.95 -12.08 13.80
CA SER A 370 -19.30 -12.60 13.49
C SER A 370 -20.50 -11.76 13.94
N CYS A 371 -20.35 -10.75 14.82
CA CYS A 371 -21.50 -10.01 15.33
C CYS A 371 -22.11 -9.08 14.26
N LYS A 372 -23.44 -9.19 14.11
CA LYS A 372 -24.27 -8.35 13.24
C LYS A 372 -24.93 -7.25 14.07
N VAL A 373 -25.30 -6.15 13.42
CA VAL A 373 -26.07 -5.06 14.07
C VAL A 373 -27.41 -5.58 14.62
N THR A 374 -27.97 -6.63 14.01
CA THR A 374 -29.17 -7.32 14.49
C THR A 374 -29.00 -7.97 15.86
N ASP A 375 -27.76 -8.25 16.28
CA ASP A 375 -27.45 -8.88 17.57
C ASP A 375 -27.49 -7.88 18.72
N LEU A 376 -27.55 -6.57 18.41
CA LEU A 376 -27.69 -5.50 19.39
C LEU A 376 -29.13 -5.40 19.89
N TYR A 377 -29.28 -5.36 21.21
CA TYR A 377 -30.54 -5.11 21.90
C TYR A 377 -30.37 -4.04 22.97
N VAL A 378 -31.48 -3.37 23.29
CA VAL A 378 -31.55 -2.39 24.37
C VAL A 378 -31.72 -3.15 25.69
N VAL A 379 -30.90 -2.80 26.69
CA VAL A 379 -31.03 -3.34 28.05
C VAL A 379 -32.12 -2.58 28.81
N ASP A 380 -32.67 -3.20 29.87
CA ASP A 380 -33.72 -2.58 30.68
C ASP A 380 -33.22 -1.38 31.50
N ASP A 381 -34.17 -0.68 32.12
CA ASP A 381 -33.92 0.53 32.91
C ASP A 381 -33.08 0.27 34.17
N GLU A 382 -33.18 -0.93 34.76
CA GLU A 382 -32.45 -1.29 35.97
C GLU A 382 -30.96 -1.48 35.67
N ILE A 383 -30.66 -2.24 34.61
CA ILE A 383 -29.32 -2.41 34.05
C ILE A 383 -28.76 -1.05 33.62
N THR A 384 -29.55 -0.24 32.91
CA THR A 384 -29.14 1.09 32.45
C THR A 384 -28.74 1.99 33.62
N LYS A 385 -29.51 1.96 34.72
CA LYS A 385 -29.21 2.74 35.93
C LYS A 385 -27.92 2.28 36.60
N ALA A 386 -27.74 0.97 36.78
CA ALA A 386 -26.54 0.39 37.40
C ALA A 386 -25.27 0.73 36.60
N VAL A 387 -25.35 0.67 35.26
CA VAL A 387 -24.23 1.02 34.37
C VAL A 387 -23.96 2.52 34.38
N SER A 388 -24.98 3.38 34.43
CA SER A 388 -24.79 4.83 34.45
C SER A 388 -24.00 5.32 35.67
N GLU A 389 -24.17 4.69 36.83
CA GLU A 389 -23.39 4.97 38.03
C GLU A 389 -21.92 4.51 37.89
N ALA A 390 -21.72 3.35 37.25
CA ALA A 390 -20.40 2.82 36.94
C ALA A 390 -19.64 3.70 35.92
N GLU A 391 -20.33 4.18 34.89
CA GLU A 391 -19.80 5.06 33.85
C GLU A 391 -19.22 6.35 34.45
N GLN A 392 -19.88 6.97 35.43
CA GLN A 392 -19.35 8.15 36.12
C GLN A 392 -18.02 7.86 36.83
N SER A 393 -17.88 6.66 37.40
CA SER A 393 -16.64 6.21 38.04
C SER A 393 -15.54 5.85 37.04
N TYR A 394 -15.93 5.28 35.90
CA TYR A 394 -15.05 4.97 34.77
C TYR A 394 -14.47 6.26 34.16
N ILE A 395 -15.29 7.29 33.94
CA ILE A 395 -14.86 8.61 33.41
C ILE A 395 -13.80 9.26 34.31
N GLY A 396 -13.94 9.13 35.63
CA GLY A 396 -12.94 9.66 36.58
C GLY A 396 -11.56 9.00 36.46
N ARG A 397 -11.51 7.73 35.99
CA ARG A 397 -10.30 6.90 35.94
C ARG A 397 -9.71 6.72 34.54
N ALA A 398 -10.52 6.73 33.48
CA ALA A 398 -10.08 6.71 32.08
C ALA A 398 -9.12 7.88 31.77
N ARG A 399 -9.38 9.04 32.38
CA ARG A 399 -8.49 10.22 32.40
C ARG A 399 -7.05 9.94 32.88
N GLY A 400 -6.77 8.81 33.54
CA GLY A 400 -5.45 8.45 34.05
C GLY A 400 -4.67 7.41 33.23
N SER A 401 -5.27 6.80 32.19
CA SER A 401 -4.70 5.65 31.46
C SER A 401 -4.17 6.02 30.07
N SER A 402 -3.25 6.98 30.00
CA SER A 402 -2.06 7.14 29.12
C SER A 402 -2.03 6.74 27.63
N SER A 403 -3.10 6.27 26.98
CA SER A 403 -3.12 6.01 25.52
C SER A 403 -3.91 7.05 24.70
N GLU A 404 -4.55 8.01 25.37
CA GLU A 404 -5.57 8.88 24.75
C GLU A 404 -5.16 10.37 24.60
N ASP A 405 -4.01 10.80 25.16
CA ASP A 405 -3.53 12.19 25.09
C ASP A 405 -2.53 12.45 23.96
N VAL A 406 -2.68 11.80 22.81
CA VAL A 406 -1.80 12.09 21.67
C VAL A 406 -2.17 13.45 21.07
N GLN A 407 -1.28 14.41 21.23
CA GLN A 407 -1.41 15.76 20.69
C GLN A 407 -0.57 15.91 19.41
N MET A 408 -1.02 16.76 18.49
CA MET A 408 -0.32 17.18 17.28
C MET A 408 0.09 18.63 17.42
N CYS A 409 1.36 18.91 17.15
CA CYS A 409 1.84 20.28 16.97
C CYS A 409 1.25 20.92 15.71
N SER A 410 0.72 22.14 15.83
CA SER A 410 0.12 22.90 14.72
C SER A 410 1.17 23.59 13.83
N HIS A 411 2.38 23.75 14.33
CA HIS A 411 3.49 24.50 13.72
C HIS A 411 4.48 23.61 12.97
N CYS A 412 4.32 22.29 13.08
CA CYS A 412 5.06 21.32 12.30
C CYS A 412 4.31 21.01 11.01
N SER A 413 5.05 20.74 9.93
CA SER A 413 4.49 20.09 8.74
C SER A 413 3.69 18.85 9.18
N GLN A 414 2.59 18.54 8.51
CA GLN A 414 1.92 17.26 8.76
C GLN A 414 2.87 16.08 8.50
N LEU A 415 3.89 16.30 7.64
CA LEU A 415 4.95 15.34 7.35
C LEU A 415 5.85 15.01 8.55
N THR A 416 6.03 15.96 9.47
CA THR A 416 6.85 15.83 10.69
C THR A 416 6.04 16.04 11.96
N SER A 417 4.71 16.15 11.85
CA SER A 417 3.80 16.46 12.95
C SER A 417 4.14 15.57 14.13
N TRP A 418 4.74 16.18 15.15
CA TRP A 418 5.17 15.48 16.34
C TRP A 418 3.92 15.01 17.08
N ARG A 419 3.84 13.71 17.33
CA ARG A 419 2.68 13.04 17.96
C ARG A 419 3.13 12.38 19.23
N GLU A 420 2.84 13.01 20.35
CA GLU A 420 3.25 12.53 21.67
C GLU A 420 2.20 12.93 22.70
N THR A 421 2.44 12.59 23.97
CA THR A 421 1.62 13.08 25.08
C THR A 421 1.54 14.61 25.08
N LYS A 422 0.52 15.16 25.77
CA LYS A 422 0.35 16.61 25.89
C LYS A 422 1.59 17.31 26.45
N GLU A 423 2.21 16.76 27.49
CA GLU A 423 3.39 17.32 28.13
C GLU A 423 4.57 17.40 27.17
N LYS A 424 4.85 16.31 26.46
CA LYS A 424 5.91 16.26 25.44
C LYS A 424 5.63 17.17 24.25
N THR A 425 4.37 17.34 23.89
CA THR A 425 3.99 18.23 22.79
C THR A 425 4.16 19.70 23.20
N ILE A 426 3.81 20.05 24.44
CA ILE A 426 4.09 21.38 25.00
C ILE A 426 5.60 21.64 25.02
N GLU A 427 6.39 20.69 25.53
CA GLU A 427 7.86 20.79 25.53
C GLU A 427 8.42 20.96 24.11
N HIS A 428 7.93 20.17 23.15
CA HIS A 428 8.31 20.30 21.74
C HIS A 428 7.98 21.69 21.19
N VAL A 429 6.77 22.20 21.43
CA VAL A 429 6.37 23.53 20.94
C VAL A 429 7.22 24.63 21.57
N GLN A 430 7.55 24.53 22.86
CA GLN A 430 8.46 25.45 23.54
C GLN A 430 9.87 25.40 22.95
N LEU A 431 10.47 24.22 22.82
CA LEU A 431 11.87 24.06 22.42
C LEU A 431 12.09 24.30 20.92
N VAL A 432 11.19 23.79 20.07
CA VAL A 432 11.36 23.81 18.61
C VAL A 432 10.75 25.07 17.99
N HIS A 433 9.60 25.50 18.48
CA HIS A 433 8.87 26.65 17.93
C HIS A 433 9.00 27.92 18.78
N GLN A 434 9.72 27.87 19.91
CA GLN A 434 10.03 29.04 20.75
C GLN A 434 8.78 29.77 21.27
N ILE A 435 7.71 29.03 21.55
CA ILE A 435 6.47 29.56 22.12
C ILE A 435 6.47 29.27 23.63
N GLU A 436 6.69 30.29 24.47
CA GLU A 436 6.84 30.12 25.91
C GLU A 436 5.61 29.48 26.59
N GLN A 437 4.41 29.86 26.16
CA GLN A 437 3.14 29.36 26.70
C GLN A 437 2.26 28.79 25.59
N PRO A 438 2.51 27.55 25.14
CA PRO A 438 1.69 26.90 24.13
C PRO A 438 0.24 26.73 24.60
N LEU A 439 -0.71 27.08 23.74
CA LEU A 439 -2.14 26.96 24.02
C LEU A 439 -2.76 25.81 23.23
N GLU A 440 -3.49 24.95 23.92
CA GLU A 440 -4.32 23.91 23.29
C GLU A 440 -5.42 24.57 22.43
N GLY A 441 -5.63 24.06 21.23
CA GLY A 441 -6.55 24.66 20.25
C GLY A 441 -5.98 25.86 19.50
N ARG A 442 -4.69 26.15 19.69
CA ARG A 442 -3.94 27.14 18.91
C ARG A 442 -2.63 26.57 18.40
N ASP A 443 -1.79 26.12 19.32
CA ASP A 443 -0.41 25.69 19.04
C ASP A 443 -0.29 24.17 18.97
N PHE A 444 -1.20 23.44 19.63
CA PHE A 444 -1.36 21.99 19.50
C PHE A 444 -2.82 21.56 19.62
N TRP A 445 -3.13 20.38 19.09
CA TRP A 445 -4.49 19.83 19.05
C TRP A 445 -4.51 18.34 19.42
N PRO A 446 -5.57 17.85 20.07
CA PRO A 446 -5.76 16.42 20.25
C PRO A 446 -5.97 15.75 18.88
N ILE A 447 -5.21 14.69 18.60
CA ILE A 447 -5.27 13.94 17.33
C ILE A 447 -6.46 13.00 17.29
N ASN A 448 -6.83 12.46 18.44
CA ASN A 448 -7.82 11.40 18.49
C ASN A 448 -9.14 11.90 17.90
N GLU A 449 -9.56 11.27 16.80
CA GLU A 449 -10.92 11.40 16.25
C GLU A 449 -11.95 11.15 17.37
N ILE A 450 -11.57 10.29 18.33
CA ILE A 450 -12.27 9.93 19.56
C ILE A 450 -12.24 11.07 20.59
N ALA A 451 -11.23 11.92 20.69
CA ALA A 451 -11.20 13.01 21.69
C ALA A 451 -12.21 14.15 21.39
N ARG A 452 -12.77 14.20 20.16
CA ARG A 452 -13.91 15.06 19.83
C ARG A 452 -15.26 14.43 20.15
N ILE A 453 -15.27 13.12 20.42
CA ILE A 453 -16.42 12.41 20.96
C ILE A 453 -16.19 12.37 22.46
N PRO A 454 -17.03 13.05 23.26
CA PRO A 454 -16.84 13.02 24.69
C PRO A 454 -16.67 11.56 25.20
N GLU A 455 -15.63 11.29 25.99
CA GLU A 455 -15.19 9.92 26.41
C GLU A 455 -16.33 9.06 27.00
N HIS A 456 -17.40 9.71 27.46
CA HIS A 456 -18.65 9.07 27.90
C HIS A 456 -19.31 8.21 26.81
N HIS A 457 -19.03 8.41 25.52
CA HIS A 457 -19.72 7.69 24.44
C HIS A 457 -19.03 6.39 24.00
N SER A 458 -17.81 6.07 24.46
CA SER A 458 -17.18 4.79 24.15
C SER A 458 -17.15 3.81 25.34
N ALA A 459 -17.87 4.11 26.42
CA ALA A 459 -17.88 3.26 27.60
C ALA A 459 -18.41 1.85 27.28
N VAL A 460 -17.67 0.86 27.77
CA VAL A 460 -17.98 -0.57 27.76
C VAL A 460 -17.87 -1.05 29.20
N ILE A 461 -18.99 -1.45 29.79
CA ILE A 461 -19.08 -1.89 31.18
C ILE A 461 -19.57 -3.34 31.21
N ASP A 462 -18.79 -4.22 31.81
CA ASP A 462 -19.18 -5.61 32.02
C ASP A 462 -19.99 -5.75 33.31
N LEU A 463 -21.16 -6.38 33.23
CA LEU A 463 -21.98 -6.75 34.38
C LEU A 463 -21.69 -8.18 34.78
N LEU A 464 -21.11 -8.36 35.97
CA LEU A 464 -20.87 -9.67 36.56
C LEU A 464 -21.99 -10.04 37.53
N PRO A 465 -22.46 -11.29 37.51
CA PRO A 465 -23.39 -11.76 38.52
C PRO A 465 -22.81 -11.65 39.94
N GLU A 466 -23.64 -11.25 40.91
CA GLU A 466 -23.21 -11.13 42.30
C GLU A 466 -22.67 -12.44 42.90
N GLU A 467 -23.08 -13.60 42.39
CA GLU A 467 -22.62 -14.90 42.89
C GLU A 467 -21.13 -15.16 42.58
N LEU A 468 -20.53 -14.37 41.69
CA LEU A 468 -19.10 -14.41 41.40
C LEU A 468 -18.27 -13.55 42.36
N LYS A 469 -18.89 -12.85 43.32
CA LYS A 469 -18.22 -12.12 44.41
C LYS A 469 -17.42 -13.10 45.28
N GLY A 470 -16.19 -13.40 44.86
CA GLY A 470 -15.27 -14.33 45.55
C GLY A 470 -14.60 -15.36 44.64
N SER A 471 -14.94 -15.39 43.35
CA SER A 471 -14.32 -16.30 42.37
C SER A 471 -13.92 -15.56 41.08
N LEU A 472 -13.46 -14.33 41.23
CA LEU A 472 -12.99 -13.51 40.11
C LEU A 472 -11.66 -14.02 39.57
N THR A 473 -11.53 -14.06 38.26
CA THR A 473 -10.23 -14.15 37.60
C THR A 473 -9.40 -12.88 37.87
N TYR A 474 -8.09 -12.95 37.65
CA TYR A 474 -7.23 -11.77 37.71
C TYR A 474 -7.69 -10.66 36.75
N ARG A 475 -8.15 -11.03 35.55
CA ARG A 475 -8.64 -10.09 34.54
C ARG A 475 -9.90 -9.36 35.02
N GLU A 476 -10.87 -10.08 35.57
CA GLU A 476 -12.12 -9.49 36.10
C GLU A 476 -11.87 -8.63 37.33
N SER A 477 -10.96 -9.07 38.22
CA SER A 477 -10.55 -8.28 39.39
C SER A 477 -9.90 -6.95 38.97
N ASN A 478 -9.04 -6.99 37.95
CA ASN A 478 -8.40 -5.80 37.39
C ASN A 478 -9.43 -4.88 36.69
N ALA A 479 -10.38 -5.46 35.94
CA ALA A 479 -11.44 -4.69 35.29
C ALA A 479 -12.39 -4.01 36.29
N LEU A 480 -12.75 -4.70 37.38
CA LEU A 480 -13.52 -4.15 38.50
C LEU A 480 -12.77 -3.01 39.21
N GLN A 481 -11.47 -3.16 39.44
CA GLN A 481 -10.62 -2.10 40.01
C GLN A 481 -10.52 -0.87 39.08
N LYS A 482 -10.54 -1.09 37.76
CA LYS A 482 -10.54 -0.02 36.75
C LYS A 482 -11.90 0.64 36.56
N GLY A 483 -12.97 0.07 37.11
CA GLY A 483 -14.35 0.56 36.93
C GLY A 483 -14.99 0.12 35.62
N ASN A 484 -14.38 -0.82 34.89
CA ASN A 484 -14.89 -1.36 33.62
C ASN A 484 -15.89 -2.52 33.86
N THR A 485 -16.10 -2.89 35.11
CA THR A 485 -16.94 -4.02 35.49
C THR A 485 -17.67 -3.66 36.78
N VAL A 486 -18.93 -4.06 36.91
CA VAL A 486 -19.68 -3.94 38.18
C VAL A 486 -20.47 -5.21 38.44
N PHE A 487 -20.72 -5.49 39.72
CA PHE A 487 -21.60 -6.58 40.09
C PHE A 487 -23.06 -6.18 39.93
N PHE A 488 -23.87 -7.07 39.38
CA PHE A 488 -25.28 -6.86 39.15
C PHE A 488 -26.07 -8.11 39.56
N LYS A 489 -27.21 -7.89 40.22
CA LYS A 489 -28.10 -8.96 40.63
C LYS A 489 -29.14 -9.17 39.55
N PHE A 490 -28.94 -10.19 38.72
CA PHE A 490 -29.91 -10.58 37.71
C PHE A 490 -31.12 -11.27 38.37
N GLU A 491 -32.34 -10.89 37.98
CA GLU A 491 -33.58 -11.44 38.55
C GLU A 491 -33.81 -12.92 38.17
N SER A 492 -33.30 -13.36 37.01
CA SER A 492 -33.33 -14.78 36.60
C SER A 492 -32.05 -15.25 35.92
N SER A 493 -31.86 -16.58 35.84
CA SER A 493 -30.78 -17.19 35.03
C SER A 493 -31.00 -17.03 33.52
N ALA A 494 -32.25 -16.80 33.08
CA ALA A 494 -32.59 -16.53 31.68
C ALA A 494 -32.11 -15.13 31.25
N ASP A 495 -32.05 -14.17 32.17
CA ASP A 495 -31.50 -12.82 31.91
C ASP A 495 -29.98 -12.84 31.69
N ARG A 496 -29.30 -13.90 32.16
CA ARG A 496 -27.87 -14.17 31.91
C ARG A 496 -27.64 -14.97 30.61
N ALA A 497 -28.61 -15.76 30.20
CA ALA A 497 -28.49 -16.77 29.15
C ALA A 497 -29.44 -16.47 27.99
N LEU A 498 -29.00 -15.65 27.03
CA LEU A 498 -29.53 -15.72 25.66
C LEU A 498 -28.70 -16.78 24.89
N PRO A 499 -29.34 -17.78 24.29
CA PRO A 499 -28.75 -19.11 24.10
C PRO A 499 -27.70 -19.16 23.00
N TYR A 500 -26.49 -19.58 23.35
CA TYR A 500 -25.67 -20.38 22.45
C TYR A 500 -26.32 -21.76 22.34
N GLY A 501 -27.30 -21.92 21.43
CA GLY A 501 -27.86 -23.24 21.18
C GLY A 501 -29.30 -23.27 20.68
N LEU A 502 -29.56 -22.75 19.48
CA LEU A 502 -30.51 -23.33 18.53
C LEU A 502 -30.02 -22.98 17.10
N LEU A 503 -28.82 -23.46 16.77
CA LEU A 503 -28.53 -23.94 15.43
C LEU A 503 -29.08 -25.37 15.37
N ARG A 504 -30.32 -25.51 14.94
CA ARG A 504 -30.82 -26.74 14.33
C ARG A 504 -31.35 -26.36 12.96
N ASP A 505 -30.59 -26.79 11.95
CA ASP A 505 -30.89 -26.96 10.53
C ASP A 505 -32.19 -26.36 10.01
N TRP A 506 -32.07 -25.29 9.22
CA TRP A 506 -32.80 -25.05 7.96
C TRP A 506 -31.86 -24.35 6.97
#